data_AF-A0A392TFY2-F1
#
_entry.id   AF-A0A392TFY2-F1
#
_cell.length_a   1.000
_cell.length_b   1.000
_cell.length_c   1.000
_cell.angle_alpha   90.00
_cell.angle_beta   90.00
_cell.angle_gamma   90.00
#
_symmetry.space_group_name_H-M   'P 1'
#
loop_
_entity.id
_entity.type
_entity.pdbx_description
1 polymer ?
#
loop_
_entity_poly.entity_id
_entity_poly.type
_entity_poly.pdbx_seq_one_letter_code
_entity_poly.pdbx_strand_id
1 'polypeptide(L)' 'MRQAVNLNRLCPFKVGSGDLPVSHLQYADDTVFIGEAKVENLWVMKAILR' A
#
# COMPACT_ATOMS: atom_id res chain seq x y z
N MET A 1 -0.63 -6.59 -4.43
CA MET A 1 -0.84 -5.16 -4.08
C MET A 1 -1.55 -4.34 -5.15
N ARG A 2 -1.12 -4.34 -6.42
CA ARG A 2 -1.81 -3.57 -7.50
C ARG A 2 -3.32 -3.80 -7.59
N GLN A 3 -3.77 -5.05 -7.46
CA GLN A 3 -5.21 -5.36 -7.47
C GLN A 3 -5.97 -4.80 -6.26
N ALA A 4 -5.35 -4.74 -5.08
CA ALA A 4 -5.96 -4.12 -3.89
C ALA A 4 -6.14 -2.61 -4.06
N VAL A 5 -5.20 -1.95 -4.75
CA VAL A 5 -5.32 -0.54 -5.14
C VAL A 5 -6.44 -0.36 -6.18
N ASN A 6 -6.46 -1.17 -7.24
CA ASN A 6 -7.49 -1.09 -8.28
C ASN A 6 -8.91 -1.37 -7.76
N LEU A 7 -9.05 -2.23 -6.75
CA LEU A 7 -10.33 -2.52 -6.10
C LEU A 7 -10.70 -1.48 -5.02
N ASN A 8 -9.96 -0.38 -4.89
CA ASN A 8 -10.12 0.65 -3.85
C ASN A 8 -10.12 0.07 -2.42
N ARG A 9 -9.42 -1.04 -2.20
CA ARG A 9 -9.26 -1.65 -0.87
C ARG A 9 -8.05 -1.11 -0.14
N LEU A 10 -7.09 -0.54 -0.86
CA LEU A 10 -5.89 0.08 -0.32
C LEU A 10 -5.71 1.49 -0.89
N CYS A 11 -5.58 2.48 -0.02
CA CYS A 11 -5.24 3.86 -0.40
C CYS A 11 -3.71 4.03 -0.45
N PRO A 12 -3.10 4.10 -1.65
CA PRO A 12 -1.64 4.29 -1.79
C PRO A 12 -1.23 5.70 -1.34
N PHE A 13 0.02 5.84 -0.90
CA PHE A 13 0.59 7.14 -0.60
C PHE A 13 1.12 7.79 -1.88
N LYS A 14 0.79 9.06 -2.12
CA LYS A 14 1.26 9.80 -3.29
C LYS A 14 2.60 10.46 -3.00
N VAL A 15 3.56 10.30 -3.91
CA VAL A 15 4.94 10.77 -3.69
C VAL A 15 5.44 11.60 -4.87
N GLY A 16 6.25 12.61 -4.55
CA GLY A 16 6.86 13.50 -5.52
C GLY A 16 5.88 14.47 -6.18
N SER A 17 6.40 15.36 -7.01
CA SER A 17 5.60 16.39 -7.71
C SER A 17 4.60 15.82 -8.73
N GLY A 18 4.81 14.57 -9.15
CA GLY A 18 3.94 13.86 -10.08
C GLY A 18 2.83 13.03 -9.43
N ASP A 19 2.66 13.13 -8.10
CA ASP A 19 1.58 12.44 -7.37
C ASP A 19 1.60 10.91 -7.57
N LEU A 20 2.80 10.34 -7.73
CA LEU A 20 2.98 8.93 -8.07
C LEU A 20 2.46 8.06 -6.91
N PRO A 21 1.46 7.19 -7.15
CA PRO A 21 0.89 6.36 -6.09
C PRO A 21 1.83 5.18 -5.78
N VAL A 22 2.37 5.17 -4.57
CA VAL A 22 3.20 4.08 -4.03
C VAL A 22 2.44 3.38 -2.92
N SER A 23 2.38 2.04 -2.99
CA SER A 23 1.62 1.20 -2.05
C SER A 23 2.49 0.20 -1.26
N HIS A 24 3.68 -0.09 -1.77
CA HIS A 24 4.64 -1.01 -1.18
C HIS A 24 6.00 -0.84 -1.85
N LEU A 25 7.06 -1.15 -1.12
CA LEU A 25 8.42 -1.25 -1.62
C LEU A 25 8.96 -2.63 -1.26
N GLN A 26 9.38 -3.40 -2.27
CA GLN A 26 9.96 -4.72 -2.08
C GLN A 26 11.46 -4.65 -2.33
N TYR A 27 12.26 -5.09 -1.37
CA TYR A 27 13.71 -5.19 -1.50
C TYR A 27 14.22 -6.48 -0.86
N ALA A 28 14.89 -7.32 -1.65
CA ALA A 28 15.33 -8.65 -1.24
C ALA A 28 14.19 -9.42 -0.52
N ASP A 29 14.36 -9.67 0.78
CA ASP A 29 13.41 -10.42 1.61
C ASP A 29 12.42 -9.51 2.38
N ASP A 30 12.60 -8.19 2.34
CA ASP A 30 11.78 -7.23 3.07
C ASP A 30 10.73 -6.56 2.18
N THR A 31 9.50 -6.46 2.69
CA THR A 31 8.43 -5.66 2.08
C THR A 31 7.98 -4.57 3.04
N VAL A 32 8.19 -3.31 2.65
CA VAL A 32 7.67 -2.14 3.36
C VAL A 32 6.32 -1.77 2.76
N PHE A 33 5.29 -1.71 3.59
CA PHE A 33 3.96 -1.25 3.19
C PHE A 33 3.84 0.26 3.42
N ILE A 34 3.31 0.97 2.43
CA ILE A 34 3.18 2.44 2.47
C ILE A 34 1.75 2.78 2.03
N GLY A 35 1.05 3.56 2.84
CA GLY A 35 -0.31 3.99 2.55
C GLY A 35 -0.76 5.07 3.52
N GLU A 36 -1.92 5.66 3.24
CA GLU A 36 -2.53 6.64 4.15
C GLU A 36 -2.85 6.01 5.51
N ALA A 37 -2.83 6.83 6.57
CA ALA A 37 -3.17 6.44 7.94
C ALA A 37 -4.69 6.22 8.09
N LYS A 38 -5.19 5.14 7.48
CA LYS A 38 -6.59 4.71 7.48
C LYS A 38 -6.74 3.31 8.07
N VAL A 39 -7.83 3.09 8.79
CA VAL A 39 -8.15 1.79 9.40
C VAL A 39 -8.31 0.70 8.32
N GLU A 40 -8.85 1.06 7.14
CA GLU A 40 -8.99 0.16 5.99
C GLU A 40 -7.64 -0.41 5.54
N ASN A 41 -6.62 0.44 5.43
CA ASN A 41 -5.27 0.02 5.06
C ASN A 41 -4.66 -0.95 6.09
N LEU A 42 -4.93 -0.75 7.38
CA LEU A 42 -4.49 -1.69 8.45
C LEU A 42 -5.10 -3.08 8.28
N TRP A 43 -6.40 -3.15 7.97
CA TRP A 43 -7.08 -4.43 7.73
C TRP A 43 -6.52 -5.16 6.51
N VAL A 44 -6.23 -4.43 5.43
CA VAL A 44 -5.61 -5.02 4.23
C VAL A 44 -4.20 -5.52 4.53
N MET A 45 -3.37 -4.76 5.25
CA MET A 45 -2.03 -5.23 5.64
C MET A 45 -2.10 -6.47 6.52
N LYS A 46 -3.01 -6.50 7.52
CA LYS A 46 -3.24 -7.68 8.36
C LYS A 46 -3.67 -8.91 7.54
N ALA A 47 -4.46 -8.72 6.49
CA ALA A 47 -4.89 -9.81 5.61
C ALA A 47 -3.76 -10.34 4.70
N ILE A 48 -2.80 -9.49 4.34
CA ILE A 48 -1.64 -9.86 3.51
C ILE A 48 -0.56 -10.58 4.32
N LEU A 49 -0.32 -10.13 5.55
CA LEU A 49 0.69 -10.67 6.47
C LEU A 49 0.22 -11.93 7.24
N ARG A 50 -0.86 -12.55 6.76
CA ARG A 50 -1.56 -13.62 7.47
C ARG A 50 -0.92 -14.97 7.24
#